data_AF-A0A954VZJ7-F1
#
_entry.id   AF-A0A954VZJ7-F1
#
_cell.length_a   1.000
_cell.length_b   1.000
_cell.length_c   1.000
_cell.angle_alpha   90.00
_cell.angle_beta   90.00
_cell.angle_gamma   90.00
#
_symmetry.space_group_name_H-M   'P 1'
#
loop_
_entity.id
_entity.type
_entity.pdbx_description
1 polymer ?
#
loop_
_entity_poly.entity_id
_entity_poly.type
_entity_poly.pdbx_seq_one_letter_code
_entity_poly.pdbx_strand_id
1 'polypeptide(L)'
;VNTPGVQKPLEDYQGRWDEITPETVADFSAVGYFFGKELHQRLDVPIGLIDNAWGGSSCEAWVRRDHFSDNELYKPLMERWAETEAKPENAEPYAKFEADLFDTWQAEWIAAKKNGTDVRDLPNPPAWPRGPMVNQHRPGNLYNGRIKPIMPFAVKGVIWYQGESNAGRAYQYRELFPLMIQNWREDWGQGNFSFYWVQLADFMDEQPDPVQSSWAELREAQTMTMDKLPHTGEAVIIDIGEASDIHPRNKEEVGRRLARWAMAEDYSLDVAHQSPRFREMSVEGNKAILKFDHIGTGLRTVDAKTAQGFAIAGEDQNFVWATAEVKGDTIEVSAEGVAVPVAVRYAWADNPVCNIYSQQGLPLTPFRTDDWAGVTADAR
;
A
#
# COMPACT_ATOMS: atom_id res chain seq x y z
N VAL A 1 -13.01 14.15 12.76
CA VAL A 1 -12.47 15.44 12.26
C VAL A 1 -12.07 15.25 10.80
N ASN A 2 -12.59 16.07 9.88
CA ASN A 2 -12.47 15.85 8.43
C ASN A 2 -11.23 16.56 7.86
N THR A 3 -10.04 16.23 8.39
CA THR A 3 -8.82 17.00 8.12
C THR A 3 -7.62 16.12 7.82
N PRO A 4 -6.71 16.54 6.91
CA PRO A 4 -5.59 15.72 6.48
C PRO A 4 -4.49 15.57 7.53
N GLY A 5 -4.53 16.28 8.65
CA GLY A 5 -3.60 16.08 9.77
C GLY A 5 -3.06 17.35 10.43
N VAL A 6 -2.27 17.18 11.49
CA VAL A 6 -1.68 18.23 12.33
C VAL A 6 -0.21 17.97 12.64
N GLN A 7 0.52 19.00 13.04
CA GLN A 7 1.95 18.89 13.32
C GLN A 7 2.27 18.42 14.74
N LYS A 8 1.35 18.64 15.68
CA LYS A 8 1.35 18.03 17.01
C LYS A 8 0.32 16.90 17.07
N PRO A 9 0.57 15.80 17.79
CA PRO A 9 -0.39 14.71 17.88
C PRO A 9 -1.69 15.15 18.56
N LEU A 10 -2.84 14.78 17.98
CA LEU A 10 -4.10 14.87 18.70
C LEU A 10 -4.16 13.75 19.76
N GLU A 11 -4.78 14.03 20.90
CA GLU A 11 -4.94 13.04 21.97
C GLU A 11 -6.23 12.21 21.85
N ASP A 12 -7.21 12.68 21.08
CA ASP A 12 -8.51 12.03 20.95
C ASP A 12 -9.07 12.14 19.52
N TYR A 13 -9.98 11.23 19.20
CA TYR A 13 -10.63 11.10 17.92
C TYR A 13 -12.14 11.18 18.07
N GLN A 14 -12.79 11.91 17.18
CA GLN A 14 -14.25 11.91 17.08
C GLN A 14 -14.69 10.82 16.11
N GLY A 15 -15.15 9.69 16.66
CA GLY A 15 -15.73 8.56 15.94
C GLY A 15 -16.91 7.95 16.69
N ARG A 16 -17.60 7.02 16.02
CA ARG A 16 -18.67 6.21 16.61
C ARG A 16 -18.66 4.81 16.00
N TRP A 17 -19.20 3.85 16.73
CA TRP A 17 -19.51 2.52 16.19
C TRP A 17 -20.92 2.55 15.62
N ASP A 18 -21.06 2.21 14.34
CA ASP A 18 -22.34 2.02 13.68
C ASP A 18 -22.49 0.55 13.27
N GLU A 19 -23.71 0.03 13.35
CA GLU A 19 -24.05 -1.23 12.68
C GLU A 19 -23.98 -1.04 11.16
N ILE A 20 -23.53 -2.05 10.43
CA ILE A 20 -23.50 -2.02 8.98
C ILE A 20 -24.92 -2.29 8.44
N THR A 21 -25.53 -1.26 7.88
CA THR A 21 -26.82 -1.28 7.18
C THR A 21 -26.64 -0.70 5.77
N PRO A 22 -27.61 -0.86 4.85
CA PRO A 22 -27.55 -0.21 3.55
C PRO A 22 -27.31 1.30 3.61
N GLU A 23 -27.77 1.97 4.67
CA GLU A 23 -27.60 3.41 4.88
C GLU A 23 -26.21 3.75 5.41
N THR A 24 -25.69 3.02 6.39
CA THR A 24 -24.41 3.34 7.04
C THR A 24 -23.20 2.91 6.20
N VAL A 25 -23.34 1.86 5.38
CA VAL A 25 -22.24 1.36 4.54
C VAL A 25 -21.86 2.32 3.41
N ALA A 26 -22.76 3.22 3.00
CA ALA A 26 -22.53 4.16 1.90
C ALA A 26 -21.37 5.14 2.16
N ASP A 27 -21.15 5.48 3.44
CA ASP A 27 -20.09 6.39 3.88
C ASP A 27 -18.84 5.65 4.42
N PHE A 28 -18.76 4.33 4.23
CA PHE A 28 -17.67 3.49 4.72
C PHE A 28 -16.81 2.95 3.57
N SER A 29 -15.56 2.57 3.87
CA SER A 29 -14.67 1.91 2.92
C SER A 29 -15.28 0.64 2.31
N ALA A 30 -15.47 0.62 0.98
CA ALA A 30 -15.93 -0.56 0.26
C ALA A 30 -14.98 -1.76 0.45
N VAL A 31 -13.66 -1.55 0.41
CA VAL A 31 -12.67 -2.61 0.64
C VAL A 31 -12.78 -3.13 2.07
N GLY A 32 -12.90 -2.22 3.05
CA GLY A 32 -13.10 -2.58 4.46
C GLY A 32 -14.38 -3.39 4.66
N TYR A 33 -15.48 -2.97 4.06
CA TYR A 33 -16.76 -3.67 4.11
C TYR A 33 -16.64 -5.11 3.59
N PHE A 34 -16.10 -5.32 2.38
CA PHE A 34 -15.98 -6.65 1.81
C PHE A 34 -14.97 -7.53 2.59
N PHE A 35 -13.88 -6.96 3.10
CA PHE A 35 -12.97 -7.65 4.01
C PHE A 35 -13.69 -8.14 5.28
N GLY A 36 -14.41 -7.26 5.95
CA GLY A 36 -15.15 -7.59 7.17
C GLY A 36 -16.28 -8.57 6.94
N LYS A 37 -17.01 -8.43 5.82
CA LYS A 37 -18.08 -9.33 5.41
C LYS A 37 -17.58 -10.76 5.23
N GLU A 38 -16.45 -10.95 4.53
CA GLU A 38 -15.86 -12.28 4.31
C GLU A 38 -15.42 -12.92 5.63
N LEU A 39 -14.75 -12.17 6.50
CA LEU A 39 -14.36 -12.66 7.82
C LEU A 39 -15.58 -13.02 8.67
N HIS A 40 -16.59 -12.15 8.71
CA HIS A 40 -17.80 -12.38 9.48
C HIS A 40 -18.53 -13.65 9.02
N GLN A 41 -18.70 -13.82 7.69
CA GLN A 41 -19.34 -14.99 7.11
C GLN A 41 -18.59 -16.30 7.38
N ARG A 42 -17.25 -16.25 7.46
CA ARG A 42 -16.44 -17.45 7.64
C ARG A 42 -16.22 -17.84 9.11
N LEU A 43 -16.14 -16.84 9.99
CA LEU A 43 -15.79 -17.02 11.40
C LEU A 43 -17.00 -17.01 12.33
N ASP A 44 -18.14 -16.47 11.89
CA ASP A 44 -19.38 -16.34 12.68
C ASP A 44 -19.18 -15.55 14.00
N VAL A 45 -18.36 -14.50 13.94
CA VAL A 45 -18.12 -13.57 15.06
C VAL A 45 -18.26 -12.11 14.61
N PRO A 46 -18.64 -11.17 15.50
CA PRO A 46 -18.65 -9.75 15.16
C PRO A 46 -17.27 -9.26 14.73
N ILE A 47 -17.21 -8.52 13.62
CA ILE A 47 -15.98 -7.90 13.11
C ILE A 47 -16.10 -6.38 13.26
N GLY A 48 -15.26 -5.79 14.11
CA GLY A 48 -15.14 -4.34 14.23
C GLY A 48 -14.08 -3.79 13.27
N LEU A 49 -14.43 -2.77 12.50
CA LEU A 49 -13.53 -2.10 11.57
C LEU A 49 -13.47 -0.60 11.85
N ILE A 50 -12.27 -0.03 11.82
CA ILE A 50 -12.04 1.42 11.92
C ILE A 50 -11.59 1.91 10.56
N ASP A 51 -12.39 2.76 9.91
CA ASP A 51 -11.96 3.44 8.69
C ASP A 51 -11.23 4.73 9.04
N ASN A 52 -9.98 4.79 8.60
CA ASN A 52 -9.12 5.95 8.76
C ASN A 52 -8.46 6.36 7.45
N ALA A 53 -9.00 5.96 6.29
CA ALA A 53 -8.42 6.23 4.99
C ALA A 53 -8.45 7.74 4.64
N TRP A 54 -7.40 8.24 3.99
CA TRP A 54 -7.35 9.62 3.46
C TRP A 54 -6.82 9.63 2.03
N GLY A 55 -7.67 10.07 1.09
CA GLY A 55 -7.38 10.06 -0.34
C GLY A 55 -6.18 10.94 -0.73
N GLY A 56 -5.37 10.44 -1.67
CA GLY A 56 -4.21 11.15 -2.21
C GLY A 56 -3.11 11.43 -1.17
N SER A 57 -3.05 10.68 -0.07
CA SER A 57 -2.00 10.83 0.93
C SER A 57 -0.70 10.18 0.48
N SER A 58 0.43 10.76 0.90
CA SER A 58 1.75 10.12 0.74
C SER A 58 2.11 9.33 2.00
N CYS A 59 2.83 8.21 1.85
CA CYS A 59 3.20 7.34 2.97
C CYS A 59 3.96 8.08 4.09
N GLU A 60 4.81 9.05 3.76
CA GLU A 60 5.54 9.83 4.77
C GLU A 60 4.64 10.62 5.72
N ALA A 61 3.43 11.00 5.29
CA ALA A 61 2.48 11.70 6.16
C ALA A 61 1.98 10.80 7.30
N TRP A 62 2.07 9.49 7.13
CA TRP A 62 1.62 8.46 8.07
C TRP A 62 2.72 7.97 9.01
N VAL A 63 3.96 8.44 8.89
CA VAL A 63 5.08 8.10 9.76
C VAL A 63 5.33 9.23 10.75
N ARG A 64 5.66 8.92 12.00
CA ARG A 64 6.09 9.93 12.98
C ARG A 64 7.30 10.69 12.44
N ARG A 65 7.26 12.03 12.51
CA ARG A 65 8.18 12.91 11.76
C ARG A 65 9.65 12.76 12.16
N ASP A 66 9.92 12.43 13.42
CA ASP A 66 11.28 12.23 13.94
C ASP A 66 11.97 10.98 13.39
N HIS A 67 11.23 9.98 12.88
CA HIS A 67 11.82 8.80 12.23
C HIS A 67 12.55 9.14 10.91
N PHE A 68 12.38 10.35 10.38
CA PHE A 68 13.09 10.80 9.17
C PHE A 68 14.45 11.43 9.47
N SER A 69 14.74 11.83 10.71
CA SER A 69 15.88 12.70 11.02
C SER A 69 17.25 12.01 10.89
N ASP A 70 17.31 10.69 11.13
CA ASP A 70 18.58 9.96 11.24
C ASP A 70 18.95 9.17 9.97
N ASN A 71 18.14 9.26 8.90
CA ASN A 71 18.36 8.49 7.67
C ASN A 71 18.63 9.40 6.47
N GLU A 72 19.84 9.27 5.90
CA GLU A 72 20.30 10.00 4.71
C GLU A 72 19.32 9.91 3.53
N LEU A 73 18.59 8.80 3.39
CA LEU A 73 17.60 8.58 2.33
C LEU A 73 16.46 9.62 2.36
N TYR A 74 16.13 10.18 3.52
CA TYR A 74 15.02 11.12 3.70
C TYR A 74 15.47 12.57 3.84
N LYS A 75 16.78 12.86 3.84
CA LYS A 75 17.26 14.25 3.92
C LYS A 75 16.68 15.15 2.83
N PRO A 76 16.65 14.78 1.54
CA PRO A 76 16.06 15.63 0.50
C PRO A 76 14.57 15.92 0.74
N LEU A 77 13.83 14.92 1.24
CA LEU A 77 12.42 15.07 1.61
C LEU A 77 12.27 16.11 2.74
N MET A 78 13.08 15.98 3.79
CA MET A 78 13.01 16.83 4.98
C MET A 78 13.50 18.26 4.70
N GLU A 79 14.52 18.45 3.86
CA GLU A 79 15.02 19.76 3.42
C GLU A 79 13.93 20.53 2.64
N ARG A 80 13.28 19.87 1.67
CA ARG A 80 12.17 20.47 0.91
C ARG A 80 11.02 20.91 1.81
N TRP A 81 10.70 20.12 2.83
CA TRP A 81 9.68 20.48 3.80
C TRP A 81 10.13 21.61 4.72
N ALA A 82 11.37 21.63 5.17
CA ALA A 82 11.92 22.74 5.94
C ALA A 82 11.87 24.07 5.16
N GLU A 83 12.21 24.06 3.87
CA GLU A 83 12.06 25.23 2.99
C GLU A 83 10.61 25.67 2.85
N THR A 84 9.67 24.73 2.72
CA THR A 84 8.24 25.03 2.62
C THR A 84 7.72 25.64 3.92
N GLU A 85 8.14 25.11 5.07
CA GLU A 85 7.74 25.54 6.41
C GLU A 85 8.26 26.94 6.75
N ALA A 86 9.47 27.27 6.29
CA ALA A 86 10.10 28.57 6.55
C ALA A 86 9.44 29.75 5.81
N LYS A 87 8.56 29.48 4.82
CA LYS A 87 7.86 30.53 4.09
C LYS A 87 6.86 31.26 5.00
N PRO A 88 6.88 32.60 5.10
CA PRO A 88 5.99 33.36 5.98
C PRO A 88 4.50 33.05 5.77
N GLU A 89 4.07 32.83 4.52
CA GLU A 89 2.70 32.46 4.18
C GLU A 89 2.24 31.10 4.76
N ASN A 90 3.19 30.26 5.18
CA ASN A 90 2.94 28.98 5.83
C ASN A 90 3.14 29.05 7.35
N ALA A 91 4.19 29.72 7.82
CA ALA A 91 4.59 29.75 9.22
C ALA A 91 3.58 30.51 10.11
N GLU A 92 3.24 31.76 9.74
CA GLU A 92 2.46 32.64 10.62
C GLU A 92 1.00 32.18 10.80
N PRO A 93 0.25 31.83 9.72
CA PRO A 93 -1.12 31.37 9.88
C PRO A 93 -1.21 30.05 10.65
N TYR A 94 -0.21 29.18 10.49
CA TYR A 94 -0.18 27.89 11.16
C TYR A 94 0.12 28.01 12.65
N ALA A 95 1.06 28.87 13.05
CA ALA A 95 1.39 29.07 14.46
C ALA A 95 0.16 29.52 15.28
N LYS A 96 -0.64 30.44 14.71
CA LYS A 96 -1.89 30.85 15.33
C LYS A 96 -2.91 29.70 15.40
N PHE A 97 -3.13 29.01 14.27
CA PHE A 97 -4.05 27.87 14.23
C PHE A 97 -3.69 26.79 15.26
N GLU A 98 -2.41 26.46 15.37
CA GLU A 98 -1.93 25.45 16.30
C GLU A 98 -2.14 25.87 17.77
N ALA A 99 -1.88 27.13 18.11
CA ALA A 99 -2.17 27.67 19.45
C ALA A 99 -3.68 27.64 19.76
N ASP A 100 -4.52 28.08 18.82
CA ASP A 100 -5.98 28.04 18.98
C ASP A 100 -6.49 26.60 19.14
N LEU A 101 -5.87 25.64 18.43
CA LEU A 101 -6.28 24.23 18.45
C LEU A 101 -5.87 23.53 19.75
N PHE A 102 -4.61 23.64 20.15
CA PHE A 102 -4.05 22.85 21.25
C PHE A 102 -4.15 23.57 22.59
N ASP A 103 -3.73 24.83 22.65
CA ASP A 103 -3.63 25.57 23.91
C ASP A 103 -5.01 26.06 24.41
N THR A 104 -5.98 26.15 23.49
CA THR A 104 -7.36 26.57 23.80
C THR A 104 -8.34 25.41 23.62
N TRP A 105 -8.68 25.05 22.38
CA TRP A 105 -9.82 24.18 22.11
C TRP A 105 -9.66 22.77 22.68
N GLN A 106 -8.53 22.10 22.42
CA GLN A 106 -8.33 20.72 22.85
C GLN A 106 -8.21 20.62 24.39
N ALA A 107 -7.56 21.60 25.03
CA ALA A 107 -7.47 21.66 26.48
C ALA A 107 -8.86 21.81 27.14
N GLU A 108 -9.70 22.70 26.62
CA GLU A 108 -11.10 22.85 27.07
C GLU A 108 -11.92 21.58 26.83
N TRP A 109 -11.74 20.96 25.66
CA TRP A 109 -12.44 19.74 25.28
C TRP A 109 -12.13 18.56 26.21
N ILE A 110 -10.85 18.33 26.51
CA ILE A 110 -10.42 17.29 27.44
C ILE A 110 -10.95 17.56 28.85
N ALA A 111 -10.89 18.80 29.32
CA ALA A 111 -11.38 19.17 30.65
C ALA A 111 -12.91 18.96 30.79
N ALA A 112 -13.67 19.34 29.76
CA ALA A 112 -15.11 19.15 29.71
C ALA A 112 -15.50 17.66 29.73
N LYS A 113 -14.84 16.83 28.91
CA LYS A 113 -15.04 15.38 28.90
C LYS A 113 -14.76 14.77 30.27
N LYS A 114 -13.68 15.20 30.93
CA LYS A 114 -13.32 14.74 32.29
C LYS A 114 -14.36 15.12 33.34
N ASN A 115 -15.01 16.27 33.19
CA ASN A 115 -16.03 16.76 34.11
C ASN A 115 -17.45 16.27 33.78
N GLY A 116 -17.62 15.41 32.77
CA GLY A 116 -18.91 14.87 32.36
C GLY A 116 -19.81 15.87 31.63
N THR A 117 -19.26 17.00 31.16
CA THR A 117 -19.96 17.93 30.29
C THR A 117 -20.18 17.28 28.93
N ASP A 118 -21.37 17.46 28.34
CA ASP A 118 -21.60 17.00 26.98
C ASP A 118 -20.71 17.79 26.01
N VAL A 119 -19.83 17.09 25.31
CA VAL A 119 -18.88 17.69 24.37
C VAL A 119 -19.57 18.42 23.21
N ARG A 120 -20.86 18.18 22.99
CA ARG A 120 -21.69 18.90 22.01
C ARG A 120 -21.98 20.35 22.40
N ASP A 121 -21.80 20.68 23.69
CA ASP A 121 -22.01 22.04 24.21
C ASP A 121 -20.73 22.91 24.13
N LEU A 122 -19.63 22.36 23.61
CA LEU A 122 -18.35 23.05 23.47
C LEU A 122 -18.26 23.86 22.18
N PRO A 123 -17.42 24.91 22.14
CA PRO A 123 -17.12 25.62 20.90
C PRO A 123 -16.53 24.68 19.85
N ASN A 124 -16.82 24.95 18.59
CA ASN A 124 -16.23 24.23 17.46
C ASN A 124 -14.70 24.43 17.43
N PRO A 125 -13.93 23.46 16.92
CA PRO A 125 -12.50 23.64 16.71
C PRO A 125 -12.23 24.82 15.77
N PRO A 126 -11.04 25.46 15.86
CA PRO A 126 -10.66 26.52 14.94
C PRO A 126 -10.75 26.04 13.49
N ALA A 127 -11.07 26.97 12.58
CA ALA A 127 -11.14 26.67 11.15
C ALA A 127 -9.77 26.22 10.64
N TRP A 128 -9.76 25.07 9.97
CA TRP A 128 -8.52 24.49 9.46
C TRP A 128 -7.95 25.35 8.33
N PRO A 129 -6.66 25.72 8.40
CA PRO A 129 -6.04 26.49 7.34
C PRO A 129 -6.01 25.67 6.06
N ARG A 130 -5.89 26.35 4.91
CA ARG A 130 -5.54 25.69 3.66
C ARG A 130 -4.05 25.89 3.42
N GLY A 131 -3.37 24.85 2.94
CA GLY A 131 -1.97 24.97 2.58
C GLY A 131 -1.16 23.72 2.93
N PRO A 132 0.15 23.75 2.64
CA PRO A 132 1.02 22.60 2.81
C PRO A 132 1.17 22.15 4.26
N MET A 133 0.95 23.04 5.24
CA MET A 133 1.17 22.77 6.66
C MET A 133 0.20 21.77 7.28
N VAL A 134 -0.98 21.58 6.68
CA VAL A 134 -2.01 20.64 7.15
C VAL A 134 -2.36 19.58 6.11
N ASN A 135 -1.65 19.52 4.98
CA ASN A 135 -2.01 18.61 3.91
C ASN A 135 -1.55 17.16 4.20
N GLN A 136 -2.06 16.25 3.37
CA GLN A 136 -1.84 14.80 3.43
C GLN A 136 -0.49 14.31 2.89
N HIS A 137 0.42 15.23 2.57
CA HIS A 137 1.75 14.94 2.05
C HIS A 137 2.86 15.33 3.02
N ARG A 138 2.56 16.16 4.02
CA ARG A 138 3.55 16.60 5.00
C ARG A 138 3.92 15.47 5.95
N PRO A 139 5.21 15.15 6.11
CA PRO A 139 5.70 14.14 7.04
C PRO A 139 5.12 14.31 8.44
N GLY A 140 4.48 13.25 8.94
CA GLY A 140 3.86 13.18 10.27
C GLY A 140 2.44 13.73 10.42
N ASN A 141 1.88 14.42 9.42
CA ASN A 141 0.58 15.06 9.60
C ASN A 141 -0.56 14.06 9.87
N LEU A 142 -0.67 13.01 9.05
CA LEU A 142 -1.69 11.97 9.22
C LEU A 142 -1.39 11.06 10.39
N TYR A 143 -0.10 10.79 10.66
CA TYR A 143 0.30 10.08 11.88
C TYR A 143 -0.28 10.78 13.11
N ASN A 144 -0.03 12.08 13.26
CA ASN A 144 -0.45 12.88 14.41
C ASN A 144 -1.96 13.09 14.48
N GLY A 145 -2.59 13.39 13.35
CA GLY A 145 -4.01 13.74 13.32
C GLY A 145 -4.95 12.54 13.23
N ARG A 146 -4.47 11.39 12.77
CA ARG A 146 -5.32 10.23 12.46
C ARG A 146 -4.87 8.93 13.09
N ILE A 147 -3.57 8.63 13.15
CA ILE A 147 -3.10 7.36 13.73
C ILE A 147 -2.96 7.44 15.24
N LYS A 148 -2.22 8.44 15.75
CA LYS A 148 -1.99 8.60 17.20
C LYS A 148 -3.29 8.59 18.02
N PRO A 149 -4.36 9.28 17.61
CA PRO A 149 -5.61 9.32 18.38
C PRO A 149 -6.35 7.98 18.50
N ILE A 150 -6.10 7.03 17.60
CA ILE A 150 -6.78 5.72 17.60
C ILE A 150 -5.92 4.60 18.22
N MET A 151 -4.67 4.88 18.58
CA MET A 151 -3.78 3.91 19.23
C MET A 151 -4.31 3.31 20.55
N PRO A 152 -5.20 3.97 21.33
CA PRO A 152 -5.81 3.33 22.49
C PRO A 152 -6.69 2.10 22.17
N PHE A 153 -7.13 1.91 20.93
CA PHE A 153 -7.88 0.73 20.52
C PHE A 153 -6.94 -0.47 20.33
N ALA A 154 -7.29 -1.60 20.91
CA ALA A 154 -6.62 -2.85 20.58
C ALA A 154 -6.96 -3.29 19.15
N VAL A 155 -5.94 -3.53 18.34
CA VAL A 155 -6.09 -4.02 16.95
C VAL A 155 -5.62 -5.45 16.81
N LYS A 156 -6.34 -6.25 16.01
CA LYS A 156 -5.88 -7.56 15.54
C LYS A 156 -4.90 -7.42 14.37
N GLY A 157 -5.12 -6.43 13.51
CA GLY A 157 -4.28 -6.11 12.37
C GLY A 157 -4.76 -4.86 11.63
N VAL A 158 -4.05 -4.54 10.55
CA VAL A 158 -4.32 -3.39 9.68
C VAL A 158 -4.44 -3.86 8.24
N ILE A 159 -5.41 -3.31 7.51
CA ILE A 159 -5.42 -3.34 6.04
C ILE A 159 -4.99 -1.97 5.50
N TRP A 160 -4.10 -1.97 4.51
CA TRP A 160 -3.49 -0.77 3.95
C TRP A 160 -3.65 -0.72 2.43
N TYR A 161 -4.11 0.41 1.90
CA TYR A 161 -4.23 0.59 0.46
C TYR A 161 -3.80 2.00 0.10
N GLN A 162 -2.52 2.12 -0.23
CA GLN A 162 -1.88 3.36 -0.63
C GLN A 162 -0.62 3.01 -1.42
N GLY A 163 -0.27 3.90 -2.35
CA GLY A 163 1.05 3.94 -2.97
C GLY A 163 1.10 4.96 -4.10
N GLU A 164 -0.05 5.32 -4.68
CA GLU A 164 -0.23 6.14 -5.87
C GLU A 164 0.54 7.46 -5.79
N SER A 165 0.49 8.13 -4.64
CA SER A 165 1.21 9.41 -4.41
C SER A 165 2.72 9.25 -4.19
N ASN A 166 3.20 8.02 -4.10
CA ASN A 166 4.62 7.66 -3.95
C ASN A 166 5.19 6.96 -5.19
N ALA A 167 4.39 6.69 -6.24
CA ALA A 167 4.85 5.95 -7.43
C ALA A 167 6.10 6.57 -8.09
N GLY A 168 6.16 7.91 -8.17
CA GLY A 168 7.34 8.62 -8.67
C GLY A 168 8.60 8.53 -7.80
N ARG A 169 8.54 7.91 -6.62
CA ARG A 169 9.66 7.68 -5.67
C ARG A 169 9.65 6.25 -5.15
N ALA A 170 9.32 5.28 -6.01
CA ALA A 170 9.20 3.87 -5.64
C ALA A 170 10.47 3.29 -4.99
N TYR A 171 11.67 3.69 -5.44
CA TYR A 171 12.92 3.26 -4.83
C TYR A 171 13.01 3.67 -3.35
N GLN A 172 12.67 4.92 -3.01
CA GLN A 172 12.58 5.38 -1.62
C GLN A 172 11.46 4.66 -0.85
N TYR A 173 10.35 4.31 -1.53
CA TYR A 173 9.22 3.59 -0.93
C TYR A 173 9.60 2.22 -0.38
N ARG A 174 10.62 1.57 -0.96
CA ARG A 174 11.18 0.29 -0.47
C ARG A 174 11.61 0.34 0.99
N GLU A 175 12.07 1.49 1.48
CA GLU A 175 12.42 1.69 2.90
C GLU A 175 11.30 2.40 3.67
N LEU A 176 10.61 3.34 3.04
CA LEU A 176 9.58 4.16 3.69
C LEU A 176 8.39 3.33 4.19
N PHE A 177 7.90 2.38 3.39
CA PHE A 177 6.72 1.61 3.76
C PHE A 177 6.99 0.62 4.91
N PRO A 178 8.09 -0.17 4.91
CA PRO A 178 8.49 -0.93 6.08
C PRO A 178 8.75 -0.06 7.31
N LEU A 179 9.31 1.14 7.15
CA LEU A 179 9.50 2.09 8.25
C LEU A 179 8.17 2.52 8.87
N MET A 180 7.15 2.80 8.04
CA MET A 180 5.81 3.15 8.52
C MET A 180 5.21 2.02 9.37
N ILE A 181 5.28 0.77 8.88
CA ILE A 181 4.75 -0.40 9.59
C ILE A 181 5.46 -0.58 10.94
N GLN A 182 6.79 -0.48 10.96
CA GLN A 182 7.58 -0.58 12.19
C GLN A 182 7.23 0.54 13.17
N ASN A 183 7.20 1.79 12.70
CA ASN A 183 6.82 2.94 13.54
C ASN A 183 5.43 2.74 14.16
N TRP A 184 4.43 2.26 13.40
CA TRP A 184 3.11 1.98 13.95
C TRP A 184 3.14 0.87 14.99
N ARG A 185 3.83 -0.25 14.72
CA ARG A 185 3.95 -1.38 15.65
C ARG A 185 4.63 -0.97 16.97
N GLU A 186 5.69 -0.18 16.88
CA GLU A 186 6.41 0.37 18.03
C GLU A 186 5.49 1.26 18.88
N ASP A 187 4.82 2.22 18.26
CA ASP A 187 3.99 3.18 18.98
C ASP A 187 2.67 2.60 19.50
N TRP A 188 2.12 1.58 18.85
CA TRP A 188 0.95 0.84 19.35
C TRP A 188 1.31 -0.04 20.55
N GLY A 189 2.55 -0.52 20.62
CA GLY A 189 3.03 -1.36 21.73
C GLY A 189 2.37 -2.75 21.80
N GLN A 190 1.81 -3.26 20.70
CA GLN A 190 1.12 -4.56 20.64
C GLN A 190 1.90 -5.65 19.89
N GLY A 191 3.23 -5.49 19.79
CA GLY A 191 4.07 -6.40 19.03
C GLY A 191 3.82 -6.33 17.53
N ASN A 192 4.10 -7.44 16.82
CA ASN A 192 3.99 -7.51 15.37
C ASN A 192 2.57 -7.89 14.93
N PHE A 193 1.58 -7.05 15.24
CA PHE A 193 0.23 -7.24 14.71
C PHE A 193 0.23 -7.30 13.17
N SER A 194 -0.73 -8.03 12.62
CA SER A 194 -0.77 -8.34 11.19
C SER A 194 -0.98 -7.09 10.33
N PHE A 195 -0.24 -6.99 9.23
CA PHE A 195 -0.30 -5.85 8.32
C PHE A 195 -0.45 -6.33 6.88
N TYR A 196 -1.66 -6.20 6.32
CA TYR A 196 -1.95 -6.65 4.97
C TYR A 196 -2.17 -5.44 4.07
N TRP A 197 -1.61 -5.44 2.86
CA TRP A 197 -1.83 -4.33 1.92
C TRP A 197 -2.30 -4.79 0.57
N VAL A 198 -2.83 -3.84 -0.18
CA VAL A 198 -3.24 -4.02 -1.57
C VAL A 198 -2.11 -3.52 -2.46
N GLN A 199 -1.60 -4.41 -3.33
CA GLN A 199 -0.68 -3.99 -4.39
C GLN A 199 -1.39 -3.02 -5.33
N LEU A 200 -0.71 -2.03 -5.91
CA LEU A 200 -1.39 -1.17 -6.89
C LEU A 200 -1.86 -1.98 -8.11
N ALA A 201 -3.09 -1.71 -8.56
CA ALA A 201 -3.67 -2.32 -9.76
C ALA A 201 -2.98 -1.82 -11.03
N ASP A 202 -3.27 -2.45 -12.16
CA ASP A 202 -3.08 -1.90 -13.50
C ASP A 202 -3.80 -0.56 -13.69
N PHE A 203 -3.11 0.39 -14.32
CA PHE A 203 -3.59 1.76 -14.53
C PHE A 203 -2.88 2.41 -15.73
N MET A 204 -3.52 3.36 -16.39
CA MET A 204 -3.07 4.03 -17.63
C MET A 204 -3.16 3.17 -18.89
N ASP A 205 -2.70 3.70 -20.02
CA ASP A 205 -2.73 3.01 -21.30
C ASP A 205 -1.72 1.86 -21.35
N GLU A 206 -2.16 0.73 -21.93
CA GLU A 206 -1.28 -0.37 -22.27
C GLU A 206 -0.15 0.09 -23.20
N GLN A 207 1.05 -0.45 -23.01
CA GLN A 207 2.21 -0.12 -23.83
C GLN A 207 2.49 -1.23 -24.85
N PRO A 208 2.76 -0.89 -26.12
CA PRO A 208 2.99 -1.88 -27.17
C PRO A 208 4.35 -2.59 -27.02
N ASP A 209 5.31 -1.97 -26.34
CA ASP A 209 6.67 -2.44 -26.15
C ASP A 209 7.00 -2.55 -24.64
N PRO A 210 8.00 -3.38 -24.24
CA PRO A 210 8.49 -3.36 -22.87
C PRO A 210 9.04 -1.98 -22.50
N VAL A 211 8.60 -1.45 -21.37
CA VAL A 211 8.98 -0.11 -20.89
C VAL A 211 9.56 -0.15 -19.49
N GLN A 212 10.24 0.92 -19.10
CA GLN A 212 10.43 1.21 -17.68
C GLN A 212 9.13 1.80 -17.10
N SER A 213 8.85 1.55 -15.83
CA SER A 213 7.61 1.99 -15.20
C SER A 213 7.82 2.24 -13.71
N SER A 214 7.61 3.50 -13.30
CA SER A 214 7.62 3.88 -11.88
C SER A 214 6.50 3.20 -11.09
N TRP A 215 5.39 2.88 -11.76
CA TRP A 215 4.26 2.18 -11.17
C TRP A 215 4.59 0.71 -10.90
N ALA A 216 5.25 0.03 -11.84
CA ALA A 216 5.77 -1.32 -11.66
C ALA A 216 6.84 -1.38 -10.56
N GLU A 217 7.74 -0.39 -10.50
CA GLU A 217 8.72 -0.26 -9.41
C GLU A 217 8.05 -0.10 -8.05
N LEU A 218 6.91 0.60 -7.98
CA LEU A 218 6.17 0.74 -6.72
C LEU A 218 5.50 -0.57 -6.31
N ARG A 219 4.91 -1.31 -7.25
CA ARG A 219 4.38 -2.66 -6.96
C ARG A 219 5.49 -3.58 -6.44
N GLU A 220 6.65 -3.54 -7.07
CA GLU A 220 7.83 -4.28 -6.58
C GLU A 220 8.22 -3.84 -5.16
N ALA A 221 8.24 -2.54 -4.87
CA ALA A 221 8.54 -2.02 -3.54
C ALA A 221 7.51 -2.49 -2.48
N GLN A 222 6.24 -2.58 -2.85
CA GLN A 222 5.19 -3.18 -2.01
C GLN A 222 5.51 -4.66 -1.76
N THR A 223 5.81 -5.45 -2.79
CA THR A 223 6.15 -6.88 -2.65
C THR A 223 7.39 -7.10 -1.77
N MET A 224 8.45 -6.31 -1.97
CA MET A 224 9.70 -6.39 -1.17
C MET A 224 9.47 -6.15 0.32
N THR A 225 8.38 -5.47 0.70
CA THR A 225 8.05 -5.24 2.12
C THR A 225 7.74 -6.55 2.85
N MET A 226 7.19 -7.56 2.17
CA MET A 226 6.92 -8.88 2.77
C MET A 226 8.19 -9.59 3.23
N ASP A 227 9.33 -9.37 2.57
CA ASP A 227 10.58 -10.05 2.92
C ASP A 227 11.33 -9.33 4.05
N LYS A 228 10.94 -8.09 4.34
CA LYS A 228 11.57 -7.25 5.37
C LYS A 228 10.92 -7.42 6.74
N LEU A 229 9.64 -7.77 6.79
CA LEU A 229 8.86 -7.76 8.03
C LEU A 229 8.05 -9.06 8.19
N PRO A 230 7.92 -9.59 9.42
CA PRO A 230 7.02 -10.70 9.70
C PRO A 230 5.57 -10.23 9.83
N HIS A 231 4.64 -11.18 9.79
CA HIS A 231 3.18 -10.94 9.93
C HIS A 231 2.67 -9.89 8.94
N THR A 232 3.07 -10.06 7.68
CA THR A 232 2.71 -9.18 6.59
C THR A 232 2.18 -9.96 5.40
N GLY A 233 1.38 -9.32 4.56
CA GLY A 233 0.84 -9.94 3.36
C GLY A 233 0.37 -8.95 2.32
N GLU A 234 0.38 -9.38 1.07
CA GLU A 234 0.01 -8.57 -0.09
C GLU A 234 -1.17 -9.21 -0.84
N ALA A 235 -2.24 -8.45 -1.03
CA ALA A 235 -3.29 -8.74 -1.98
C ALA A 235 -2.88 -8.16 -3.35
N VAL A 236 -2.38 -9.02 -4.23
CA VAL A 236 -2.08 -8.67 -5.63
C VAL A 236 -3.40 -8.43 -6.36
N ILE A 237 -3.52 -7.32 -7.08
CA ILE A 237 -4.73 -6.93 -7.83
C ILE A 237 -4.42 -6.38 -9.23
N ILE A 238 -3.33 -6.86 -9.82
CA ILE A 238 -2.83 -6.48 -11.15
C ILE A 238 -3.84 -6.71 -12.29
N ASP A 239 -4.91 -7.46 -12.04
CA ASP A 239 -5.88 -7.96 -13.00
C ASP A 239 -7.26 -7.31 -12.89
N ILE A 240 -7.47 -6.38 -11.96
CA ILE A 240 -8.78 -5.79 -11.67
C ILE A 240 -8.77 -4.26 -11.60
N GLY A 241 -7.77 -3.63 -12.20
CA GLY A 241 -7.69 -2.18 -12.40
C GLY A 241 -8.45 -1.71 -13.64
N GLU A 242 -8.22 -0.43 -13.98
CA GLU A 242 -8.93 0.27 -15.04
C GLU A 242 -7.98 1.28 -15.68
N ALA A 243 -7.81 1.24 -17.01
CA ALA A 243 -6.88 2.12 -17.70
C ALA A 243 -7.14 3.62 -17.44
N SER A 244 -8.42 4.02 -17.40
CA SER A 244 -8.83 5.43 -17.28
C SER A 244 -9.23 5.86 -15.86
N ASP A 245 -9.18 4.97 -14.87
CA ASP A 245 -9.54 5.27 -13.49
C ASP A 245 -8.57 4.60 -12.52
N ILE A 246 -7.85 5.41 -11.77
CA ILE A 246 -6.90 4.95 -10.76
C ILE A 246 -7.58 4.18 -9.61
N HIS A 247 -8.92 4.21 -9.53
CA HIS A 247 -9.71 3.53 -8.52
C HIS A 247 -10.40 2.28 -9.10
N PRO A 248 -9.85 1.06 -8.87
CA PRO A 248 -10.49 -0.19 -9.27
C PRO A 248 -11.94 -0.29 -8.81
N ARG A 249 -12.86 -0.65 -9.70
CA ARG A 249 -14.29 -0.79 -9.37
C ARG A 249 -14.59 -2.07 -8.60
N ASN A 250 -13.85 -3.15 -8.85
CA ASN A 250 -14.05 -4.43 -8.20
C ASN A 250 -13.45 -4.45 -6.77
N LYS A 251 -14.03 -3.64 -5.86
CA LYS A 251 -13.59 -3.59 -4.46
C LYS A 251 -13.92 -4.85 -3.66
N GLU A 252 -14.87 -5.66 -4.15
CA GLU A 252 -15.22 -6.94 -3.53
C GLU A 252 -14.04 -7.90 -3.59
N GLU A 253 -13.46 -8.11 -4.77
CA GLU A 253 -12.32 -9.01 -4.92
C GLU A 253 -11.08 -8.52 -4.16
N VAL A 254 -10.85 -7.20 -4.09
CA VAL A 254 -9.80 -6.61 -3.25
C VAL A 254 -9.97 -7.01 -1.78
N GLY A 255 -11.18 -6.80 -1.23
CA GLY A 255 -11.50 -7.18 0.15
C GLY A 255 -11.37 -8.68 0.41
N ARG A 256 -11.80 -9.52 -0.55
CA ARG A 256 -11.68 -10.98 -0.48
C ARG A 256 -10.22 -11.44 -0.44
N ARG A 257 -9.34 -10.85 -1.26
CA ARG A 257 -7.91 -11.20 -1.28
C ARG A 257 -7.21 -10.81 0.01
N LEU A 258 -7.54 -9.65 0.59
CA LEU A 258 -7.08 -9.29 1.95
C LEU A 258 -7.62 -10.23 3.02
N ALA A 259 -8.89 -10.62 2.94
CA ALA A 259 -9.51 -11.51 3.93
C ALA A 259 -8.86 -12.90 3.94
N ARG A 260 -8.38 -13.40 2.79
CA ARG A 260 -7.62 -14.67 2.73
C ARG A 260 -6.38 -14.65 3.63
N TRP A 261 -5.63 -13.55 3.65
CA TRP A 261 -4.47 -13.39 4.53
C TRP A 261 -4.85 -13.47 6.00
N ALA A 262 -5.84 -12.67 6.41
CA ALA A 262 -6.33 -12.71 7.79
C ALA A 262 -6.85 -14.10 8.18
N MET A 263 -7.65 -14.74 7.32
CA MET A 263 -8.16 -16.09 7.57
C MET A 263 -7.05 -17.11 7.81
N ALA A 264 -5.99 -17.09 6.99
CA ALA A 264 -4.88 -18.03 7.11
C ALA A 264 -3.98 -17.73 8.32
N GLU A 265 -3.49 -16.50 8.42
CA GLU A 265 -2.43 -16.13 9.38
C GLU A 265 -2.98 -15.81 10.78
N ASP A 266 -4.17 -15.20 10.87
CA ASP A 266 -4.73 -14.72 12.14
C ASP A 266 -5.77 -15.66 12.77
N TYR A 267 -6.39 -16.50 11.94
CA TYR A 267 -7.48 -17.43 12.31
C TYR A 267 -7.18 -18.88 11.94
N SER A 268 -5.99 -19.19 11.41
CA SER A 268 -5.52 -20.55 11.15
C SER A 268 -6.45 -21.38 10.26
N LEU A 269 -7.16 -20.74 9.33
CA LEU A 269 -7.97 -21.42 8.32
C LEU A 269 -7.10 -21.87 7.14
N ASP A 270 -7.31 -23.09 6.67
CA ASP A 270 -6.64 -23.60 5.47
C ASP A 270 -7.25 -22.96 4.21
N VAL A 271 -6.69 -21.83 3.81
CA VAL A 271 -7.04 -21.09 2.61
C VAL A 271 -5.78 -20.63 1.87
N ALA A 272 -5.80 -20.78 0.54
CA ALA A 272 -4.76 -20.21 -0.30
C ALA A 272 -4.87 -18.69 -0.28
N HIS A 273 -3.85 -18.04 0.27
CA HIS A 273 -3.84 -16.62 0.58
C HIS A 273 -2.69 -15.84 -0.08
N GLN A 274 -1.58 -16.51 -0.39
CA GLN A 274 -0.42 -15.87 -1.04
C GLN A 274 -0.49 -16.07 -2.56
N SER A 275 -0.32 -14.99 -3.31
CA SER A 275 -0.05 -15.06 -4.74
C SER A 275 1.27 -15.78 -5.01
N PRO A 276 1.40 -16.53 -6.13
CA PRO A 276 2.69 -17.06 -6.55
C PRO A 276 3.73 -15.95 -6.63
N ARG A 277 4.94 -16.19 -6.10
CA ARG A 277 6.04 -15.21 -6.10
C ARG A 277 7.26 -15.79 -6.77
N PHE A 278 7.93 -14.99 -7.60
CA PHE A 278 9.20 -15.39 -8.21
C PHE A 278 10.23 -15.76 -7.15
N ARG A 279 10.94 -16.88 -7.38
CA ARG A 279 11.97 -17.39 -6.47
C ARG A 279 13.34 -17.43 -7.14
N GLU A 280 13.44 -18.06 -8.30
CA GLU A 280 14.71 -18.27 -8.97
C GLU A 280 14.56 -18.33 -10.49
N MET A 281 15.59 -17.87 -11.18
CA MET A 281 15.77 -18.03 -12.62
C MET A 281 17.02 -18.86 -12.87
N SER A 282 16.91 -19.81 -13.79
CA SER A 282 18.06 -20.52 -14.38
C SER A 282 18.00 -20.41 -15.90
N VAL A 283 19.09 -20.72 -16.59
CA VAL A 283 19.18 -20.60 -18.05
C VAL A 283 19.52 -21.96 -18.66
N GLU A 284 18.70 -22.39 -19.62
CA GLU A 284 18.90 -23.62 -20.38
C GLU A 284 18.94 -23.28 -21.88
N GLY A 285 20.16 -23.19 -22.44
CA GLY A 285 20.35 -22.73 -23.81
C GLY A 285 19.89 -21.28 -23.98
N ASN A 286 18.87 -21.06 -24.80
CA ASN A 286 18.27 -19.75 -25.05
C ASN A 286 16.98 -19.48 -24.25
N LYS A 287 16.69 -20.30 -23.23
CA LYS A 287 15.50 -20.19 -22.40
C LYS A 287 15.86 -19.80 -20.98
N ALA A 288 15.10 -18.87 -20.41
CA ALA A 288 15.04 -18.65 -18.98
C ALA A 288 13.98 -19.60 -18.38
N ILE A 289 14.35 -20.31 -17.33
CA ILE A 289 13.48 -21.22 -16.58
C ILE A 289 13.21 -20.58 -15.22
N LEU A 290 11.96 -20.21 -14.99
CA LEU A 290 11.51 -19.50 -13.80
C LEU A 290 10.82 -20.45 -12.84
N LYS A 291 11.14 -20.36 -11.54
CA LYS A 291 10.43 -21.04 -10.46
C LYS A 291 9.81 -20.06 -9.48
N PHE A 292 8.75 -20.52 -8.83
CA PHE A 292 7.91 -19.70 -7.99
C PHE A 292 7.62 -20.40 -6.66
N ASP A 293 7.54 -19.63 -5.60
CA ASP A 293 6.95 -20.05 -4.33
C ASP A 293 5.43 -19.81 -4.36
N HIS A 294 4.71 -20.44 -3.42
CA HIS A 294 3.26 -20.24 -3.22
C HIS A 294 2.37 -20.55 -4.45
N ILE A 295 2.77 -21.51 -5.29
CA ILE A 295 1.99 -21.92 -6.47
C ILE A 295 0.74 -22.74 -6.13
N GLY A 296 0.54 -23.10 -4.85
CA GLY A 296 -0.54 -23.99 -4.42
C GLY A 296 -0.43 -25.35 -5.11
N THR A 297 -1.42 -25.68 -5.96
CA THR A 297 -1.43 -26.93 -6.74
C THR A 297 -0.96 -26.75 -8.20
N GLY A 298 -0.36 -25.59 -8.53
CA GLY A 298 0.26 -25.32 -9.83
C GLY A 298 -0.17 -24.00 -10.44
N LEU A 299 0.43 -23.69 -11.59
CA LEU A 299 0.18 -22.49 -12.38
C LEU A 299 -0.76 -22.78 -13.55
N ARG A 300 -1.46 -21.76 -14.02
CA ARG A 300 -2.30 -21.78 -15.21
C ARG A 300 -2.37 -20.41 -15.87
N THR A 301 -2.69 -20.42 -17.16
CA THR A 301 -3.10 -19.21 -17.87
C THR A 301 -4.61 -18.98 -17.74
N VAL A 302 -5.03 -17.72 -17.82
CA VAL A 302 -6.43 -17.29 -17.93
C VAL A 302 -6.63 -16.62 -19.29
N ASP A 303 -7.84 -16.72 -19.85
CA ASP A 303 -8.31 -16.16 -21.13
C ASP A 303 -7.60 -16.62 -22.42
N ALA A 304 -6.31 -16.92 -22.37
CA ALA A 304 -5.49 -17.41 -23.47
C ALA A 304 -4.67 -18.63 -23.04
N LYS A 305 -4.26 -19.45 -24.02
CA LYS A 305 -3.35 -20.59 -23.77
C LYS A 305 -1.89 -20.15 -23.65
N THR A 306 -1.52 -19.07 -24.32
CA THR A 306 -0.15 -18.54 -24.27
C THR A 306 0.01 -17.69 -23.01
N ALA A 307 1.13 -17.86 -22.32
CA ALA A 307 1.49 -17.01 -21.20
C ALA A 307 1.90 -15.62 -21.72
N GLN A 308 1.30 -14.57 -21.16
CA GLN A 308 1.50 -13.18 -21.58
C GLN A 308 2.15 -12.36 -20.46
N GLY A 309 2.69 -11.20 -20.82
CA GLY A 309 3.27 -10.23 -19.88
C GLY A 309 4.74 -10.45 -19.54
N PHE A 310 5.45 -11.29 -20.29
CA PHE A 310 6.88 -11.55 -20.10
C PHE A 310 7.74 -10.75 -21.08
N ALA A 311 8.70 -9.99 -20.55
CA ALA A 311 9.79 -9.41 -21.32
C ALA A 311 11.12 -10.04 -20.91
N ILE A 312 12.04 -10.22 -21.87
CA ILE A 312 13.33 -10.87 -21.67
C ILE A 312 14.45 -10.02 -22.28
N ALA A 313 15.61 -10.00 -21.65
CA ALA A 313 16.79 -9.28 -22.12
C ALA A 313 18.05 -10.15 -22.07
N GLY A 314 19.00 -9.87 -22.96
CA GLY A 314 20.37 -10.37 -22.91
C GLY A 314 21.32 -9.39 -22.22
N GLU A 315 22.63 -9.60 -22.36
CA GLU A 315 23.66 -8.74 -21.74
C GLU A 315 23.59 -7.27 -22.16
N ASP A 316 22.94 -6.97 -23.29
CA ASP A 316 22.72 -5.61 -23.79
C ASP A 316 21.65 -4.82 -23.03
N GLN A 317 20.95 -5.48 -22.09
CA GLN A 317 19.88 -4.93 -21.25
C GLN A 317 18.64 -4.45 -22.03
N ASN A 318 18.52 -4.82 -23.30
CA ASN A 318 17.39 -4.45 -24.13
C ASN A 318 16.27 -5.49 -23.96
N PHE A 319 15.20 -5.09 -23.27
CA PHE A 319 14.02 -5.93 -23.10
C PHE A 319 13.20 -6.01 -24.40
N VAL A 320 12.87 -7.23 -24.79
CA VAL A 320 11.91 -7.54 -25.86
C VAL A 320 10.79 -8.42 -25.32
N TRP A 321 9.61 -8.38 -25.94
CA TRP A 321 8.54 -9.30 -25.58
C TRP A 321 8.96 -10.76 -25.82
N ALA A 322 8.57 -11.62 -24.89
CA ALA A 322 8.95 -13.02 -24.90
C ALA A 322 7.76 -13.94 -25.14
N THR A 323 8.04 -15.10 -25.73
CA THR A 323 7.14 -16.25 -25.67
C THR A 323 7.38 -16.96 -24.34
N ALA A 324 6.30 -17.23 -23.62
CA ALA A 324 6.34 -17.97 -22.38
C ALA A 324 5.39 -19.17 -22.40
N GLU A 325 5.75 -20.25 -21.69
CA GLU A 325 4.94 -21.44 -21.54
C GLU A 325 5.00 -21.95 -20.09
N VAL A 326 3.83 -22.27 -19.52
CA VAL A 326 3.74 -22.94 -18.22
C VAL A 326 4.04 -24.43 -18.39
N LYS A 327 5.07 -24.93 -17.70
CA LYS A 327 5.52 -26.33 -17.71
C LYS A 327 5.49 -26.88 -16.28
N GLY A 328 4.34 -27.42 -15.89
CA GLY A 328 4.13 -27.86 -14.50
C GLY A 328 4.25 -26.68 -13.54
N ASP A 329 5.30 -26.69 -12.71
CA ASP A 329 5.55 -25.68 -11.68
C ASP A 329 6.53 -24.58 -12.12
N THR A 330 7.02 -24.64 -13.37
CA THR A 330 7.94 -23.66 -13.94
C THR A 330 7.33 -22.91 -15.11
N ILE A 331 7.91 -21.74 -15.43
CA ILE A 331 7.62 -21.02 -16.67
C ILE A 331 8.90 -20.94 -17.49
N GLU A 332 8.84 -21.41 -18.73
CA GLU A 332 9.93 -21.24 -19.70
C GLU A 332 9.70 -19.97 -20.50
N VAL A 333 10.71 -19.12 -20.63
CA VAL A 333 10.63 -17.82 -21.32
C VAL A 333 11.77 -17.70 -22.33
N SER A 334 11.44 -17.29 -23.56
CA SER A 334 12.43 -17.07 -24.63
C SER A 334 11.96 -16.03 -25.64
N ALA A 335 12.89 -15.41 -26.37
CA ALA A 335 12.57 -14.51 -27.46
C ALA A 335 13.54 -14.70 -28.64
N GLU A 336 13.05 -14.43 -29.84
CA GLU A 336 13.92 -14.30 -31.01
C GLU A 336 14.90 -13.13 -30.79
N GLY A 337 16.17 -13.33 -31.14
CA GLY A 337 17.24 -12.35 -30.92
C GLY A 337 17.90 -12.40 -29.54
N VAL A 338 17.34 -13.11 -28.56
CA VAL A 338 17.96 -13.28 -27.22
C VAL A 338 18.57 -14.68 -27.10
N ALA A 339 19.86 -14.79 -27.43
CA ALA A 339 20.58 -16.07 -27.43
C ALA A 339 20.92 -16.57 -26.02
N VAL A 340 21.24 -15.66 -25.10
CA VAL A 340 21.57 -15.96 -23.69
C VAL A 340 20.77 -15.00 -22.82
N PRO A 341 19.64 -15.46 -22.25
CA PRO A 341 18.86 -14.66 -21.32
C PRO A 341 19.66 -14.28 -20.08
N VAL A 342 19.60 -13.02 -19.67
CA VAL A 342 20.20 -12.53 -18.42
C VAL A 342 19.17 -11.93 -17.48
N ALA A 343 18.02 -11.48 -18.00
CA ALA A 343 16.95 -10.89 -17.21
C ALA A 343 15.58 -11.19 -17.80
N VAL A 344 14.58 -11.35 -16.92
CA VAL A 344 13.17 -11.48 -17.25
C VAL A 344 12.36 -10.54 -16.36
N ARG A 345 11.33 -9.93 -16.93
CA ARG A 345 10.33 -9.15 -16.20
C ARG A 345 8.94 -9.68 -16.52
N TYR A 346 8.08 -9.76 -15.51
CA TYR A 346 6.68 -10.15 -15.65
C TYR A 346 5.77 -9.02 -15.16
N ALA A 347 4.77 -8.68 -15.97
CA ALA A 347 3.79 -7.62 -15.68
C ALA A 347 4.44 -6.27 -15.32
N TRP A 348 5.54 -5.93 -16.01
CA TRP A 348 6.33 -4.73 -15.77
C TRP A 348 5.91 -3.58 -16.69
N ALA A 349 4.78 -2.96 -16.37
CA ALA A 349 4.26 -1.74 -17.00
C ALA A 349 3.21 -1.10 -16.07
N ASP A 350 2.75 0.11 -16.40
CA ASP A 350 1.66 0.76 -15.68
C ASP A 350 0.36 -0.07 -15.83
N ASN A 351 0.02 -0.46 -17.07
CA ASN A 351 -1.08 -1.36 -17.40
C ASN A 351 -0.59 -2.56 -18.24
N PRO A 352 -0.13 -3.65 -17.61
CA PRO A 352 0.40 -4.80 -18.32
C PRO A 352 -0.70 -5.83 -18.68
N VAL A 353 -0.68 -6.30 -19.93
CA VAL A 353 -1.42 -7.51 -20.30
C VAL A 353 -0.71 -8.74 -19.72
N CYS A 354 -1.31 -9.36 -18.71
CA CYS A 354 -0.76 -10.52 -18.03
C CYS A 354 -1.87 -11.50 -17.62
N ASN A 355 -1.55 -12.80 -17.53
CA ASN A 355 -2.59 -13.82 -17.42
C ASN A 355 -2.20 -15.07 -16.62
N ILE A 356 -1.14 -15.01 -15.80
CA ILE A 356 -0.72 -16.16 -14.99
C ILE A 356 -1.38 -16.12 -13.62
N TYR A 357 -1.97 -17.25 -13.25
CA TYR A 357 -2.61 -17.46 -11.97
C TYR A 357 -2.17 -18.79 -11.35
N SER A 358 -2.28 -18.89 -10.04
CA SER A 358 -2.39 -20.18 -9.37
C SER A 358 -3.70 -20.88 -9.75
N GLN A 359 -3.74 -22.21 -9.58
CA GLN A 359 -4.98 -22.98 -9.67
C GLN A 359 -6.05 -22.48 -8.67
N GLN A 360 -5.63 -21.86 -7.56
CA GLN A 360 -6.48 -21.30 -6.52
C GLN A 360 -7.02 -19.89 -6.84
N GLY A 361 -6.72 -19.36 -8.04
CA GLY A 361 -7.28 -18.11 -8.55
C GLY A 361 -6.60 -16.85 -8.02
N LEU A 362 -5.36 -16.95 -7.55
CA LEU A 362 -4.54 -15.78 -7.21
C LEU A 362 -3.57 -15.45 -8.36
N PRO A 363 -3.49 -14.20 -8.83
CA PRO A 363 -2.60 -13.82 -9.92
C PRO A 363 -1.14 -13.94 -9.49
N LEU A 364 -0.25 -14.26 -10.43
CA LEU A 364 1.19 -14.22 -10.24
C LEU A 364 1.63 -12.79 -9.89
N THR A 365 2.41 -12.63 -8.83
CA THR A 365 2.92 -11.33 -8.41
C THR A 365 3.87 -10.78 -9.50
N PRO A 366 3.72 -9.51 -9.94
CA PRO A 366 4.69 -8.85 -10.82
C PRO A 366 6.11 -8.93 -10.26
N PHE A 367 7.11 -9.14 -11.12
CA PHE A 367 8.50 -9.27 -10.69
C PHE A 367 9.49 -8.91 -11.80
N ARG A 368 10.75 -8.75 -11.40
CA ARG A 368 11.92 -8.75 -12.28
C ARG A 368 13.01 -9.64 -11.72
N THR A 369 13.91 -10.12 -12.58
CA THR A 369 15.07 -10.92 -12.18
C THR A 369 16.39 -10.14 -12.19
N ASP A 370 16.39 -8.92 -12.77
CA ASP A 370 17.50 -7.98 -12.72
C ASP A 370 17.50 -7.13 -11.45
N ASP A 371 18.69 -6.64 -11.08
CA ASP A 371 18.91 -5.64 -10.04
C ASP A 371 19.24 -4.25 -10.61
N TRP A 372 19.02 -4.04 -11.92
CA TRP A 372 19.41 -2.82 -12.62
C TRP A 372 18.67 -1.59 -12.07
N ALA A 373 19.26 -0.40 -12.27
CA ALA A 373 18.65 0.84 -11.81
C ALA A 373 17.29 1.06 -12.51
N GLY A 374 16.27 1.32 -11.69
CA GLY A 374 14.96 1.75 -12.17
C GLY A 374 14.89 3.25 -12.44
N VAL A 375 13.79 3.72 -13.01
CA VAL A 375 13.53 5.15 -13.28
C VAL A 375 13.35 5.98 -12.02
N THR A 376 13.06 5.36 -10.87
CA THR A 376 12.92 6.08 -9.59
C THR A 376 14.17 6.03 -8.71
N ALA A 377 15.27 5.41 -9.16
CA ALA A 377 16.48 5.23 -8.34
C ALA A 377 17.07 6.56 -7.82
N ASP A 378 17.05 7.59 -8.67
CA ASP A 378 17.55 8.94 -8.34
C ASP A 378 16.43 9.94 -8.01
N ALA A 379 15.18 9.49 -7.94
CA ALA A 379 14.04 10.36 -7.65
C ALA A 379 14.10 10.83 -6.18
N ARG A 380 13.94 12.13 -5.96
CA ARG A 380 14.05 12.79 -4.64
C ARG A 380 12.72 13.36 -4.16
#